data_AF-A0A7X8FX63-F1
#
_entry.id   AF-A0A7X8FX63-F1
#
_cell.length_a   1.000
_cell.length_b   1.000
_cell.length_c   1.000
_cell.angle_alpha   90.00
_cell.angle_beta   90.00
_cell.angle_gamma   90.00
#
_symmetry.space_group_name_H-M   'P 1'
#
loop_
_entity.id
_entity.type
_entity.pdbx_description
1 polymer ?
#
loop_
_entity_poly.entity_id
_entity_poly.type
_entity_poly.pdbx_seq_one_letter_code
_entity_poly.pdbx_strand_id
1 'polypeptide(L)'
;VPGIVDSISPLIDPQSGNATIKVRFDNPGGKARPGMFARIRLLTSEATLKMLVPRSCLVLREETRAVVLTVSNNRVFRREVVPGDDHHDRTEILSGLREGEVLVMDPAPLLHEGDEVVIDETE
;
A
#
# COMPACT_ATOMS: atom_id res chain seq x y z
N VAL A 1 -13.54 11.91 19.10
CA VAL A 1 -13.94 10.78 19.96
C VAL A 1 -13.87 9.52 19.10
N PRO A 2 -13.22 8.44 19.57
CA PRO A 2 -13.23 7.16 18.85
C PRO A 2 -14.66 6.60 18.83
N GLY A 3 -15.00 5.90 17.76
CA GLY A 3 -16.31 5.29 17.57
C GLY A 3 -16.18 3.95 16.87
N ILE A 4 -17.23 3.14 16.98
CA ILE A 4 -17.31 1.81 16.38
C ILE A 4 -18.38 1.85 15.30
N VAL A 5 -18.10 1.26 14.15
CA VAL A 5 -19.11 1.05 13.10
C VAL A 5 -20.09 0.00 13.61
N ASP A 6 -21.34 0.41 13.79
CA ASP A 6 -22.42 -0.45 14.31
C ASP A 6 -23.09 -1.24 13.19
N SER A 7 -23.26 -0.62 12.03
CA SER A 7 -23.81 -1.28 10.84
C SER A 7 -23.42 -0.55 9.56
N ILE A 8 -23.26 -1.29 8.47
CA ILE A 8 -23.14 -0.76 7.11
C ILE A 8 -24.43 -1.11 6.37
N SER A 9 -25.10 -0.12 5.78
CA SER A 9 -26.28 -0.35 4.95
C SER A 9 -25.90 -1.17 3.72
N PRO A 10 -26.63 -2.25 3.38
CA PRO A 10 -26.40 -3.01 2.16
C PRO A 10 -26.88 -2.27 0.91
N LEU A 11 -27.66 -1.20 1.07
CA LEU A 11 -28.15 -0.38 -0.03
C LEU A 11 -27.12 0.69 -0.38
N ILE A 12 -26.65 0.65 -1.63
CA ILE A 12 -25.77 1.64 -2.25
C ILE A 12 -26.67 2.60 -3.03
N ASP A 13 -26.48 3.90 -2.82
CA ASP A 13 -27.13 4.92 -3.62
C ASP A 13 -26.56 4.87 -5.06
N PRO A 14 -27.35 4.56 -6.10
CA PRO A 14 -26.83 4.34 -7.45
C PRO A 14 -26.40 5.63 -8.16
N GLN A 15 -26.81 6.82 -7.67
CA GLN A 15 -26.38 8.09 -8.26
C GLN A 15 -25.02 8.52 -7.73
N SER A 16 -24.76 8.30 -6.44
CA SER A 16 -23.53 8.75 -5.78
C SER A 16 -22.51 7.63 -5.54
N GLY A 17 -22.92 6.36 -5.63
CA GLY A 17 -22.09 5.21 -5.25
C GLY A 17 -21.85 5.07 -3.75
N ASN A 18 -22.52 5.88 -2.92
CA ASN A 18 -22.28 5.92 -1.48
C ASN A 18 -23.11 4.87 -0.73
N ALA A 19 -22.49 4.29 0.30
CA ALA A 19 -23.18 3.47 1.31
C ALA A 19 -23.36 4.27 2.61
N THR A 20 -24.50 4.10 3.27
CA THR A 20 -24.73 4.71 4.59
C THR A 20 -24.17 3.81 5.69
N ILE A 21 -23.36 4.39 6.58
CA ILE A 21 -22.86 3.70 7.77
C ILE A 21 -23.46 4.30 9.05
N LYS A 22 -23.73 3.46 10.05
CA LYS A 22 -24.08 3.89 11.41
C LYS A 22 -22.87 3.70 12.30
N VAL A 23 -22.49 4.75 13.01
CA VAL A 23 -21.35 4.76 13.93
C VAL A 23 -21.86 5.09 15.33
N ARG A 24 -21.46 4.28 16.30
CA ARG A 24 -21.71 4.50 17.73
C ARG A 24 -20.46 5.08 18.37
N PHE A 25 -20.61 6.17 19.12
CA PHE A 25 -19.51 6.82 19.84
C PHE A 25 -20.05 7.45 21.12
N ASP A 26 -19.18 7.64 22.10
CA ASP A 26 -19.56 8.31 23.35
C ASP A 26 -19.69 9.82 23.14
N ASN A 27 -20.73 10.43 23.71
CA ASN A 27 -20.95 11.88 23.64
C ASN A 27 -20.92 12.54 25.03
N PRO A 28 -19.80 12.41 25.78
CA PRO A 28 -19.71 12.98 27.12
C PRO A 28 -19.86 14.50 27.05
N GLY A 29 -20.78 15.05 27.84
CA GLY A 29 -21.09 16.48 27.84
C GLY A 29 -21.93 16.97 26.64
N GLY A 30 -22.51 16.06 25.84
CA GLY A 30 -23.53 16.43 24.84
C GLY A 30 -23.05 17.34 23.71
N LYS A 31 -21.76 17.30 23.39
CA LYS A 31 -21.14 18.21 22.41
C LYS A 31 -21.66 17.98 20.98
N ALA A 32 -21.93 16.73 20.61
CA ALA A 32 -22.58 16.40 19.35
C ALA A 32 -24.10 16.54 19.48
N ARG A 33 -24.72 17.29 18.57
CA ARG A 33 -26.17 17.58 18.55
C ARG A 33 -26.79 17.16 17.21
N PRO A 34 -28.09 16.80 17.18
CA PRO A 34 -28.79 16.50 15.93
C PRO A 34 -28.67 17.66 14.92
N GLY A 35 -28.51 17.32 13.65
CA GLY A 35 -28.35 18.29 12.55
C GLY A 35 -26.91 18.77 12.31
N MET A 36 -25.94 18.36 13.12
CA MET A 36 -24.53 18.67 12.88
C MET A 36 -23.92 17.73 11.84
N PHE A 37 -22.97 18.25 11.06
CA PHE A 37 -22.10 17.47 10.20
C PHE A 37 -20.84 17.07 10.95
N ALA A 38 -20.34 15.87 10.69
CA ALA A 38 -19.06 15.38 11.20
C ALA A 38 -18.25 14.80 10.05
N ARG A 39 -16.92 14.89 10.16
CA ARG A 39 -15.99 14.16 9.29
C ARG A 39 -15.37 13.04 10.10
N ILE A 40 -15.49 11.81 9.60
CA ILE A 40 -14.98 10.61 10.27
C ILE A 40 -13.76 10.14 9.49
N ARG A 41 -12.71 9.74 10.21
CA ARG A 41 -11.61 8.97 9.64
C ARG A 41 -11.86 7.50 9.97
N LEU A 42 -12.19 6.71 8.96
CA LEU A 42 -12.34 5.26 9.08
C LEU A 42 -10.99 4.60 8.87
N LEU A 43 -10.61 3.70 9.77
CA LEU A 43 -9.44 2.86 9.65
C LEU A 43 -9.92 1.50 9.11
N THR A 44 -9.56 1.16 7.88
CA THR A 44 -10.12 0.01 7.15
C THR A 44 -9.19 -1.20 7.04
N SER A 45 -8.19 -1.31 7.92
CA SER A 45 -7.33 -2.50 7.98
C SER A 45 -6.68 -2.61 9.36
N GLU A 46 -6.51 -3.85 9.85
CA GLU A 46 -5.39 -4.13 10.73
C GLU A 46 -4.12 -3.78 9.96
N ALA A 47 -3.18 -3.09 10.60
CA ALA A 47 -1.85 -2.90 10.05
C ALA A 47 -1.16 -4.27 10.00
N THR A 48 -1.52 -5.11 9.03
CA THR A 48 -0.65 -6.20 8.60
C THR A 48 0.67 -5.52 8.22
N LEU A 49 1.79 -6.05 8.71
CA LEU A 49 3.10 -5.57 8.26
C LEU A 49 3.16 -5.77 6.75
N LYS A 50 2.95 -4.69 5.99
CA LYS A 50 2.98 -4.68 4.53
C LYS A 50 4.38 -4.31 4.08
N MET A 51 5.00 -5.16 3.28
CA MET A 51 6.24 -4.79 2.60
C MET A 51 5.91 -3.81 1.47
N LEU A 52 6.25 -2.54 1.66
CA LEU A 52 6.05 -1.49 0.66
C LEU A 52 7.36 -1.19 -0.04
N VAL A 53 7.36 -1.26 -1.37
CA VAL A 53 8.51 -0.86 -2.19
C VAL A 53 8.14 0.35 -3.05
N PRO A 54 9.09 1.26 -3.37
CA PRO A 54 8.84 2.32 -4.33
C PRO A 54 8.39 1.76 -5.67
N ARG A 55 7.40 2.40 -6.30
CA ARG A 55 6.89 1.96 -7.61
C ARG A 55 7.97 2.00 -8.70
N SER A 56 8.96 2.88 -8.56
CA SER A 56 10.13 2.97 -9.45
C SER A 56 11.02 1.73 -9.47
N CYS A 57 10.93 0.87 -8.45
CA CYS A 57 11.68 -0.40 -8.41
C CYS A 57 11.00 -1.52 -9.20
N LEU A 58 9.72 -1.34 -9.59
CA LEU A 58 8.89 -2.39 -10.17
C LEU A 58 8.83 -2.28 -11.69
N VAL A 59 9.23 -3.36 -12.36
CA VAL A 59 8.98 -3.55 -13.80
C VAL A 59 7.78 -4.48 -13.95
N LEU A 60 6.61 -3.89 -14.18
CA LEU A 60 5.36 -4.63 -14.39
C LEU A 60 5.45 -5.49 -15.66
N ARG A 61 5.10 -6.78 -15.55
CA ARG A 61 5.00 -7.71 -16.69
C ARG A 61 3.54 -8.01 -17.02
N GLU A 62 2.75 -8.28 -15.98
CA GLU A 62 1.31 -8.57 -16.03
C GLU A 62 0.64 -8.00 -14.77
N GLU A 63 -0.70 -7.96 -14.73
CA GLU A 63 -1.47 -7.44 -13.60
C GLU A 63 -1.12 -8.11 -12.25
N THR A 64 -0.72 -9.40 -12.27
CA THR A 64 -0.42 -10.17 -11.06
C THR A 64 1.06 -10.49 -10.86
N ARG A 65 1.92 -10.06 -11.78
CA ARG A 65 3.36 -10.37 -11.75
C ARG A 65 4.20 -9.15 -12.09
N ALA A 66 5.13 -8.84 -11.22
CA ALA A 66 6.15 -7.83 -11.43
C ALA A 66 7.55 -8.43 -11.29
N VAL A 67 8.53 -7.73 -11.83
CA VAL A 67 9.94 -8.05 -11.65
C VAL A 67 10.61 -6.89 -10.93
N VAL A 68 11.42 -7.21 -9.94
CA VAL A 68 12.35 -6.27 -9.29
C VAL A 68 13.78 -6.73 -9.51
N LEU A 69 14.72 -5.80 -9.41
CA LEU A 69 16.15 -6.09 -9.38
C LEU A 69 16.64 -5.96 -7.94
N THR A 70 17.18 -7.05 -7.41
CA THR A 70 17.79 -7.09 -6.07
C THR A 70 19.31 -7.07 -6.19
N VAL A 71 20.01 -6.48 -5.24
CA VAL A 71 21.47 -6.47 -5.20
C VAL A 71 21.97 -7.32 -4.04
N SER A 72 22.88 -8.25 -4.33
CA SER A 72 23.57 -9.06 -3.32
C SER A 72 25.00 -9.32 -3.76
N ASN A 73 25.97 -9.16 -2.85
CA ASN A 73 27.40 -9.28 -3.15
C ASN A 73 27.82 -8.45 -4.38
N ASN A 74 27.36 -7.19 -4.45
CA ASN A 74 27.58 -6.25 -5.56
C ASN A 74 27.10 -6.77 -6.93
N ARG A 75 26.19 -7.74 -6.96
CA ARG A 75 25.63 -8.28 -8.20
C ARG A 75 24.12 -8.14 -8.23
N VAL A 76 23.61 -7.86 -9.42
CA VAL A 76 22.18 -7.71 -9.68
C VAL A 76 21.53 -9.08 -9.93
N PHE A 77 20.39 -9.31 -9.29
CA PHE A 77 19.57 -10.50 -9.48
C PHE A 77 18.14 -10.10 -9.81
N ARG A 78 17.56 -10.75 -10.83
CA ARG A 78 16.15 -10.58 -11.17
C ARG A 78 15.29 -11.41 -10.24
N ARG A 79 14.19 -10.82 -9.77
CA ARG A 79 13.23 -11.52 -8.91
C ARG A 79 11.82 -11.25 -9.35
N GLU A 80 11.06 -12.33 -9.55
CA GLU A 80 9.62 -12.25 -9.73
C GLU A 80 8.96 -12.03 -8.37
N VAL A 81 8.02 -11.09 -8.34
CA VAL A 81 7.25 -10.71 -7.16
C VAL A 81 5.77 -10.64 -7.50
N VAL A 82 4.94 -10.80 -6.48
CA VAL A 82 3.49 -10.60 -6.59
C VAL A 82 3.14 -9.25 -5.97
N PRO A 83 2.80 -8.23 -6.78
CA PRO A 83 2.34 -6.95 -6.26
C PRO A 83 0.94 -7.06 -5.66
N GLY A 84 0.67 -6.24 -4.67
CA GLY A 84 -0.63 -6.06 -4.01
C GLY A 84 -1.18 -4.66 -4.27
N ASP A 85 -1.77 -4.06 -3.23
CA ASP A 85 -2.38 -2.74 -3.34
C ASP A 85 -1.34 -1.63 -3.56
N ASP A 86 -1.68 -0.68 -4.41
CA ASP A 86 -0.92 0.55 -4.57
C ASP A 86 -1.23 1.54 -3.44
N HIS A 87 -0.18 2.07 -2.83
CA HIS A 87 -0.20 3.04 -1.74
C HIS A 87 0.60 4.28 -2.14
N HIS A 88 -0.04 5.20 -2.87
CA HIS A 88 0.57 6.45 -3.36
C HIS A 88 1.74 6.20 -4.33
N ASP A 89 2.98 6.45 -3.90
CA ASP A 89 4.22 6.24 -4.66
C ASP A 89 4.86 4.86 -4.40
N ARG A 90 4.21 4.04 -3.58
CA ARG A 90 4.67 2.70 -3.19
C ARG A 90 3.66 1.64 -3.57
N THR A 91 4.13 0.43 -3.76
CA THR A 91 3.30 -0.75 -4.04
C THR A 91 3.59 -1.81 -2.99
N GLU A 92 2.54 -2.46 -2.50
CA GLU A 92 2.64 -3.59 -1.60
C GLU A 92 3.21 -4.81 -2.34
N ILE A 93 4.09 -5.57 -1.67
CA ILE A 93 4.61 -6.84 -2.17
C ILE A 93 4.06 -7.96 -1.29
N LEU A 94 3.22 -8.80 -1.90
CA LEU A 94 2.57 -9.94 -1.24
C LEU A 94 3.51 -11.14 -1.12
N SER A 95 4.43 -11.30 -2.07
CA SER A 95 5.45 -12.37 -2.04
C SER A 95 6.61 -12.09 -2.99
N GLY A 96 7.72 -12.79 -2.76
CA GLY A 96 8.90 -12.76 -3.62
C GLY A 96 10.05 -11.89 -3.10
N LEU A 97 9.88 -11.17 -1.99
CA LEU A 97 10.94 -10.39 -1.35
C LEU A 97 11.06 -10.72 0.13
N ARG A 98 12.24 -10.44 0.69
CA ARG A 98 12.52 -10.54 2.13
C ARG A 98 12.91 -9.17 2.67
N GLU A 99 12.65 -8.96 3.95
CA GLU A 99 13.10 -7.75 4.63
C GLU A 99 14.63 -7.61 4.58
N GLY A 100 15.10 -6.37 4.42
CA GLY A 100 16.53 -6.06 4.34
C GLY A 100 17.17 -6.26 2.97
N GLU A 101 16.41 -6.65 1.95
CA GLU A 101 16.93 -6.75 0.58
C GLU A 101 17.09 -5.36 -0.07
N VAL A 102 18.23 -5.17 -0.75
CA VAL A 102 18.51 -3.94 -1.49
C VAL A 102 17.90 -4.05 -2.88
N LEU A 103 17.11 -3.04 -3.28
CA LEU A 103 16.48 -2.95 -4.58
C LEU A 103 17.11 -1.86 -5.43
N VAL A 104 17.12 -2.05 -6.74
CA VAL A 104 17.51 -1.02 -7.70
C VAL A 104 16.31 -0.10 -7.97
N MET A 105 16.45 1.18 -7.67
CA MET A 105 15.49 2.22 -8.09
C MET A 105 15.75 2.59 -9.55
N ASP A 106 14.67 2.82 -10.32
CA ASP A 106 14.72 3.26 -11.72
C ASP A 106 15.72 2.45 -12.57
N PRO A 107 15.54 1.13 -12.68
CA PRO A 107 16.51 0.25 -13.32
C PRO A 107 16.72 0.62 -14.79
N ALA A 108 17.97 0.90 -15.15
CA ALA A 108 18.34 1.21 -16.52
C ALA A 108 17.99 0.01 -17.45
N PRO A 109 17.48 0.24 -18.67
CA PRO A 109 17.13 -0.84 -19.59
C PRO A 109 18.27 -1.79 -19.95
N LEU A 110 19.52 -1.34 -19.78
CA LEU A 110 20.73 -2.11 -20.08
C LEU A 110 21.23 -2.95 -18.88
N LEU A 111 20.60 -2.86 -17.71
CA LEU A 111 21.02 -3.59 -16.53
C LEU A 111 20.49 -5.04 -16.59
N HIS A 112 21.40 -6.00 -16.60
CA HIS A 112 21.11 -7.42 -16.71
C HIS A 112 21.41 -8.15 -15.39
N GLU A 113 20.87 -9.36 -15.29
CA GLU A 113 21.22 -10.25 -14.20
C GLU A 113 22.71 -10.63 -14.24
N GLY A 114 23.36 -10.57 -13.10
CA GLY A 114 24.79 -10.84 -12.93
C GLY A 114 25.69 -9.60 -13.07
N ASP A 115 25.16 -8.47 -13.52
CA ASP A 115 25.90 -7.22 -13.63
C ASP A 115 26.45 -6.79 -12.27
N GLU A 116 27.69 -6.34 -12.27
CA GLU A 116 28.36 -5.82 -11.08
C GLU A 116 27.99 -4.35 -10.89
N VAL A 117 27.51 -4.01 -9.71
CA VAL A 117 27.04 -2.68 -9.36
C VAL A 117 27.68 -2.22 -8.06
N VAL A 118 27.95 -0.92 -7.98
CA VAL A 118 28.33 -0.26 -6.74
C VAL A 118 27.08 0.41 -6.20
N ILE A 119 26.75 0.11 -4.95
CA ILE A 119 25.63 0.75 -4.25
C ILE A 119 26.10 2.16 -3.87
N ASP A 120 25.45 3.17 -4.44
CA ASP A 120 25.54 4.55 -3.99
C ASP A 120 24.25 4.85 -3.22
N GLU A 121 24.38 5.07 -1.91
CA GLU A 121 23.24 5.37 -1.06
C GLU A 121 22.84 6.83 -1.31
N THR A 122 21.88 7.07 -2.19
CA THR A 122 21.28 8.39 -2.34
C THR A 122 20.31 8.63 -1.17
N GLU A 123 20.66 9.58 -0.29
CA GLU A 123 19.81 10.06 0.82
C GLU A 123 18.45 10.60 0.38
#